data_AF-A0A3R7RQR8-F1
#
_entry.id   AF-A0A3R7RQR8-F1
#
_cell.length_a   1.000
_cell.length_b   1.000
_cell.length_c   1.000
_cell.angle_alpha   90.00
_cell.angle_beta   90.00
_cell.angle_gamma   90.00
#
_symmetry.space_group_name_H-M   'P 1'
#
loop_
_entity.id
_entity.type
_entity.pdbx_description
1 polymer ?
#
loop_
_entity_poly.entity_id
_entity_poly.type
_entity_poly.pdbx_seq_one_letter_code
_entity_poly.pdbx_strand_id
1 'polypeptide(L)' 'MAVLGQYGNPCPVCRHPVQRIRYADNHCNYCTHCQNQYRLLADRGLSRLLKQDWPKRLEDLGQ' A
#
# COMPACT_ATOMS: atom_id res chain seq x y z
N MET A 1 -13.13 -4.01 -8.68
CA MET A 1 -12.14 -3.65 -7.64
C MET A 1 -12.66 -4.18 -6.31
N ALA A 2 -12.09 -5.27 -5.75
CA ALA A 2 -12.69 -6.06 -4.66
C ALA A 2 -11.85 -6.12 -3.37
N VAL A 3 -10.83 -5.26 -3.23
CA VAL A 3 -9.81 -5.36 -2.16
C VAL A 3 -10.06 -4.40 -0.98
N LEU A 4 -11.19 -3.70 -0.95
CA LEU A 4 -11.56 -2.85 0.20
C LEU A 4 -11.72 -3.74 1.44
N GLY A 5 -11.11 -3.35 2.56
CA GLY A 5 -11.11 -4.11 3.82
C GLY A 5 -10.14 -5.29 3.84
N GLN A 6 -9.40 -5.55 2.75
CA GLN A 6 -8.51 -6.71 2.63
C GLN A 6 -7.02 -6.38 2.86
N TYR A 7 -6.70 -5.34 3.62
CA TYR A 7 -5.31 -5.01 3.94
C TYR A 7 -4.57 -6.21 4.56
N GLY A 8 -3.39 -6.54 4.03
CA GLY A 8 -2.58 -7.69 4.45
C GLY A 8 -3.03 -9.04 3.87
N ASN A 9 -4.22 -9.13 3.29
CA ASN A 9 -4.70 -10.35 2.63
C ASN A 9 -4.12 -10.49 1.22
N PRO A 10 -4.04 -11.72 0.68
CA PRO A 10 -3.61 -11.95 -0.69
C PRO A 10 -4.60 -11.36 -1.69
N CYS A 11 -4.10 -10.63 -2.68
CA CYS A 11 -4.90 -10.10 -3.77
C CYS A 11 -5.58 -11.26 -4.55
N PRO A 12 -6.88 -11.17 -4.89
CA PRO A 12 -7.58 -12.24 -5.60
C PRO A 12 -7.08 -12.50 -7.03
N VAL A 13 -6.27 -11.58 -7.60
CA VAL A 13 -5.73 -11.69 -8.95
C VAL A 13 -4.31 -12.26 -8.93
N CYS A 14 -3.39 -11.60 -8.22
CA CYS A 14 -1.97 -11.93 -8.26
C CYS A 14 -1.43 -12.49 -6.94
N ARG A 15 -2.27 -12.66 -5.91
CA ARG A 15 -1.95 -13.16 -4.56
C ARG A 15 -0.94 -12.34 -3.76
N HIS A 16 -0.48 -11.21 -4.30
CA HIS A 16 0.39 -10.29 -3.59
C HIS A 16 -0.34 -9.60 -2.42
N PRO A 17 0.34 -9.25 -1.32
CA PRO A 17 -0.28 -8.61 -0.17
C PRO A 17 -0.89 -7.26 -0.57
N VAL A 18 -2.17 -7.10 -0.26
CA VAL A 18 -2.89 -5.83 -0.45
C VAL A 18 -2.37 -4.80 0.54
N GLN A 19 -2.03 -3.61 0.01
CA GLN A 19 -1.56 -2.47 0.78
C GLN A 19 -2.69 -1.48 1.05
N ARG A 20 -2.47 -0.60 2.03
CA ARG A 20 -3.43 0.42 2.43
C ARG A 20 -2.74 1.76 2.57
N ILE A 21 -3.40 2.81 2.08
CA ILE A 21 -3.07 4.19 2.44
C ILE A 21 -4.21 4.81 3.23
N ARG A 22 -3.86 5.74 4.12
CA ARG A 22 -4.75 6.67 4.80
C ARG A 22 -4.54 8.07 4.27
N TYR A 23 -5.65 8.75 4.05
CA TYR A 23 -5.69 10.17 3.71
C TYR A 23 -6.73 10.85 4.60
N ALA A 24 -6.26 11.60 5.60
CA ALA A 24 -7.11 12.13 6.66
C ALA A 24 -7.95 11.00 7.29
N ASP A 25 -9.27 11.13 7.27
CA ASP A 25 -10.21 10.17 7.84
C ASP A 25 -10.55 9.01 6.88
N ASN A 26 -10.11 9.11 5.62
CA ASN A 26 -10.38 8.09 4.61
C ASN A 26 -9.21 7.13 4.46
N HIS A 27 -9.52 5.92 4.02
CA HIS A 27 -8.53 4.91 3.68
C HIS A 27 -8.90 4.17 2.39
N CYS A 28 -7.88 3.77 1.64
CA CYS A 28 -8.03 3.00 0.42
C CYS A 28 -7.11 1.78 0.46
N ASN A 29 -7.63 0.64 0.03
CA ASN A 29 -6.87 -0.60 -0.10
C ASN A 29 -6.61 -0.86 -1.59
N TYR A 30 -5.40 -1.31 -1.91
CA TYR A 30 -4.96 -1.50 -3.29
C TYR A 30 -3.91 -2.61 -3.39
N CYS A 31 -3.81 -3.23 -4.56
CA CYS A 31 -2.72 -4.16 -4.85
C CYS A 31 -1.56 -3.42 -5.52
N THR A 32 -0.37 -3.45 -4.92
CA THR A 32 0.83 -2.80 -5.45
C THR A 32 1.24 -3.37 -6.81
N HIS A 33 1.18 -4.70 -6.96
CA HIS A 33 1.50 -5.37 -8.21
C HIS A 33 0.51 -4.99 -9.33
N CYS A 34 -0.79 -5.24 -9.13
CA CYS A 34 -1.79 -5.08 -10.19
C CYS A 34 -2.06 -3.61 -10.55
N GLN A 35 -2.00 -2.69 -9.58
CA GLN A 35 -2.42 -1.30 -9.80
C GLN A 35 -1.25 -0.34 -9.98
N ASN A 36 -0.10 -0.62 -9.36
CA ASN A 36 0.99 0.36 -9.24
C ASN A 36 2.36 -0.19 -9.65
N GLN A 37 2.42 -1.34 -10.34
CA GLN A 37 3.69 -1.94 -10.80
C GLN A 37 4.73 -2.02 -9.66
N TYR A 38 4.29 -2.51 -8.50
CA TYR A 38 5.07 -2.64 -7.27
C TYR A 38 5.43 -1.34 -6.55
N ARG A 39 4.99 -0.18 -7.04
CA ARG A 39 5.17 1.10 -6.35
C ARG A 39 4.19 1.25 -5.19
N LEU A 40 4.67 1.82 -4.10
CA LEU A 40 3.85 2.19 -2.95
C LEU A 40 3.27 3.59 -3.15
N LEU A 41 2.01 3.76 -2.78
CA LEU A 41 1.38 5.07 -2.70
C LEU A 41 1.76 5.71 -1.36
N ALA A 42 1.89 7.04 -1.35
CA ALA A 42 2.21 7.77 -0.13
C ALA A 42 1.04 7.69 0.87
N ASP A 43 1.27 7.05 2.01
CA ASP A 43 0.36 7.10 3.16
C ASP A 43 0.58 8.41 3.91
N ARG A 44 -0.47 9.22 4.11
CA ARG A 44 -0.31 10.55 4.72
C ARG A 44 0.25 10.50 6.14
N GLY A 45 -0.13 9.49 6.93
CA GLY A 45 0.35 9.33 8.30
C GLY A 45 1.82 8.93 8.33
N LEU A 46 2.17 7.91 7.56
CA LEU A 46 3.52 7.37 7.50
C LEU A 46 4.49 8.32 6.78
N SER A 47 4.07 9.01 5.73
CA SER A 47 4.89 10.05 5.08
C SER A 47 5.20 11.22 6.01
N ARG A 48 4.33 11.55 6.98
CA ARG A 48 4.65 12.57 8.00
C ARG A 48 5.65 12.06 9.04
N LEU A 49 5.54 10.79 9.41
CA LEU A 49 6.42 10.16 10.39
C LEU A 49 7.81 9.87 9.82
N LEU A 50 7.86 9.23 8.66
CA LEU A 50 9.07 8.73 8.01
C LEU A 50 9.71 9.74 7.06
N LYS A 51 8.95 10.72 6.55
CA LYS A 51 9.45 11.76 5.63
C LYS A 51 10.19 11.16 4.42
N GLN A 52 11.50 11.36 4.37
CA GLN A 52 12.40 10.90 3.30
C GLN A 52 12.65 9.38 3.33
N ASP A 53 12.44 8.75 4.49
CA ASP A 53 12.59 7.32 4.71
C ASP A 53 11.33 6.52 4.32
N TRP A 54 10.33 7.17 3.71
CA TRP A 54 9.15 6.48 3.20
C TRP A 54 9.51 5.56 2.01
N PRO A 55 9.24 4.24 2.10
CA PRO A 55 9.54 3.29 1.04
C PRO A 55 8.75 3.60 -0.24
N LYS A 56 9.40 3.50 -1.39
CA LYS A 56 8.79 3.81 -2.70
C LYS A 56 8.29 2.57 -3.42
N ARG A 57 8.82 1.40 -3.06
CA ARG A 57 8.50 0.11 -3.65
C ARG A 57 8.18 -0.89 -2.55
N LEU A 58 7.37 -1.89 -2.87
CA LEU A 58 7.01 -2.94 -1.91
C LEU A 58 8.24 -3.69 -1.38
N GLU A 59 9.26 -3.83 -2.22
CA GLU A 59 10.54 -4.48 -1.92
C GLU A 59 11.27 -3.78 -0.76
N ASP A 60 11.04 -2.48 -0.59
CA ASP A 60 11.67 -1.64 0.43
C ASP A 60 10.97 -1.79 1.81
N LEU A 61 9.77 -2.38 1.86
CA LEU A 61 9.04 -2.66 3.10
C LEU A 61 9.62 -3.92 3.77
N GLY A 62 10.65 -3.74 4.59
CA GLY A 62 11.25 -4.82 5.38
C GLY A 62 12.76 -4.97 5.29
N GLN A 63 13.47 -3.94 4.80
CA GLN A 63 14.91 -3.77 5.01
C GLN A 63 15.20 -3.10 6.35
#